data_AF-B7G320-F1
#
_entry.id   AF-B7G320-F1
#
_cell.length_a   1.000
_cell.length_b   1.000
_cell.length_c   1.000
_cell.angle_alpha   90.00
_cell.angle_beta   90.00
_cell.angle_gamma   90.00
#
_symmetry.space_group_name_H-M   'P 1'
#
loop_
_entity.id
_entity.type
_entity.pdbx_description
1 polymer ?
#
loop_
_entity_poly.entity_id
_entity_poly.type
_entity_poly.pdbx_seq_one_letter_code
_entity_poly.pdbx_strand_id
1 'polypeptide(L)'
;MANRRRRFPFAEASMRQRFIAFHRKSSLSLFLVVVVVQRLWILGGFQARKLTDLYRPQNQGPPSFWIPHGNTIISQQACTHNSSWTASYVPESSEKHQTLPKLRFDWTNLSLKTTLAKQMAAHQANCSLPAGHFWYRNRFGLGSDLHVWSQALCNALEANVRIHTIHSWLWWDVESCSKAAHGSDAIADGLPLPENEHTMQCYFPKSEPNCTHELALSPNNHSQTYNLARGRGRVGMDCPTLAESYSIAEIRSSSMEFLFSGISAKVQYEAQRQMKRVFPSGVAPNDLITVHMRWGDKANEMALVPVQKYLDAVQHILSNRGRKHVHILLATEDPKALRAFQEAAPVDWNVYVDAYFHEMLPHRIEAYNGSPKMSRELNGRPGLAALGSLLVAMEANDFVLTTASNWSRIMNELRIAVLESRYPGSTQMVDLRSGEW
;
A
#
# COMPACT_ATOMS: atom_id res chain seq x y z
N MET A 1 23.37 -80.01 -2.52
CA MET A 1 24.32 -79.29 -1.63
C MET A 1 23.64 -77.98 -1.22
N ALA A 2 22.97 -77.95 -0.06
CA ALA A 2 23.40 -77.30 1.21
C ALA A 2 23.50 -75.76 1.10
N ASN A 3 23.01 -74.88 1.98
CA ASN A 3 22.47 -74.91 3.35
C ASN A 3 21.81 -73.51 3.56
N ARG A 4 20.54 -73.36 4.00
CA ARG A 4 20.08 -73.13 5.39
C ARG A 4 20.74 -71.94 6.15
N ARG A 5 19.99 -70.85 6.42
CA ARG A 5 19.46 -70.44 7.76
C ARG A 5 19.13 -68.94 7.89
N ARG A 6 18.03 -68.70 8.61
CA ARG A 6 17.51 -67.44 9.18
C ARG A 6 18.42 -66.88 10.30
N ARG A 7 18.32 -65.58 10.59
CA ARG A 7 18.04 -65.00 11.94
C ARG A 7 17.87 -63.46 11.91
N PHE A 8 16.87 -63.02 12.68
CA PHE A 8 16.54 -61.67 13.23
C PHE A 8 17.66 -61.13 14.17
N PRO A 9 17.68 -59.86 14.70
CA PRO A 9 16.55 -59.27 15.48
C PRO A 9 16.46 -57.73 15.77
N PHE A 10 15.40 -57.36 16.55
CA PHE A 10 15.21 -56.22 17.51
C PHE A 10 15.18 -54.76 16.97
N ALA A 11 14.40 -53.78 17.44
CA ALA A 11 13.57 -53.60 18.65
C ALA A 11 12.47 -52.51 18.46
N GLU A 12 11.44 -52.56 19.32
CA GLU A 12 10.34 -51.61 19.53
C GLU A 12 10.73 -50.39 20.39
N ALA A 13 10.00 -49.27 20.23
CA ALA A 13 9.43 -48.47 21.33
C ALA A 13 8.27 -47.60 20.77
N SER A 14 6.98 -47.83 21.06
CA SER A 14 6.23 -47.62 22.33
C SER A 14 6.02 -46.12 22.65
N MET A 15 4.84 -45.58 22.99
CA MET A 15 3.49 -46.12 23.24
C MET A 15 2.53 -44.94 23.47
N ARG A 16 1.35 -45.00 22.86
CA ARG A 16 0.16 -44.19 23.17
C ARG A 16 -0.57 -44.81 24.36
N GLN A 17 -1.31 -43.96 25.10
CA GLN A 17 -2.36 -44.25 26.10
C GLN A 17 -1.92 -44.61 27.52
N ARG A 18 -2.33 -43.76 28.46
CA ARG A 18 -3.16 -43.99 29.68
C ARG A 18 -3.25 -42.61 30.38
N PHE A 19 -4.39 -42.10 30.84
CA PHE A 19 -5.10 -42.58 32.03
C PHE A 19 -6.49 -41.94 32.12
N ILE A 20 -7.49 -42.75 32.49
CA ILE A 20 -8.77 -42.35 33.07
C ILE A 20 -8.72 -42.67 34.57
N ALA A 21 -9.36 -41.79 35.37
CA ALA A 21 -9.83 -41.94 36.77
C ALA A 21 -8.80 -41.84 37.91
N PHE A 22 -8.81 -40.73 38.67
CA PHE A 22 -9.29 -40.64 40.07
C PHE A 22 -9.05 -39.22 40.64
N HIS A 23 -10.10 -38.41 40.82
CA HIS A 23 -10.44 -37.85 42.13
C HIS A 23 -11.77 -37.07 42.07
N ARG A 24 -12.65 -37.50 42.97
CA ARG A 24 -13.93 -36.90 43.35
C ARG A 24 -13.66 -35.88 44.48
N LYS A 25 -14.48 -34.82 44.51
CA LYS A 25 -14.82 -33.90 45.62
C LYS A 25 -14.19 -32.50 45.58
N SER A 26 -15.07 -31.52 45.84
CA SER A 26 -14.88 -30.06 45.98
C SER A 26 -14.93 -29.33 44.63
N SER A 27 -15.90 -28.48 44.28
CA SER A 27 -16.74 -27.61 45.09
C SER A 27 -18.09 -27.37 44.41
N LEU A 28 -19.18 -27.61 45.15
CA LEU A 28 -20.43 -26.91 44.96
C LEU A 28 -20.21 -25.46 45.43
N SER A 29 -20.33 -24.50 44.52
CA SER A 29 -20.73 -23.09 44.72
C SER A 29 -20.06 -22.22 43.65
N LEU A 30 -20.64 -22.15 42.44
CA LEU A 30 -20.57 -20.96 41.55
C LEU A 30 -21.39 -21.18 40.25
N PHE A 31 -22.64 -21.61 40.36
CA PHE A 31 -23.56 -21.61 39.21
C PHE A 31 -24.87 -20.92 39.61
N LEU A 32 -24.77 -19.64 39.96
CA LEU A 32 -25.92 -18.76 40.13
C LEU A 32 -25.57 -17.27 39.93
N VAL A 33 -24.78 -16.93 38.90
CA VAL A 33 -24.56 -15.51 38.51
C VAL A 33 -24.55 -15.26 37.00
N VAL A 34 -24.47 -16.29 36.14
CA VAL A 34 -24.25 -16.08 34.69
C VAL A 34 -25.53 -16.04 33.84
N VAL A 35 -26.73 -16.20 34.42
CA VAL A 35 -27.99 -16.24 33.64
C VAL A 35 -28.83 -14.94 33.74
N VAL A 36 -28.39 -13.92 34.47
CA VAL A 36 -29.17 -12.65 34.61
C VAL A 36 -28.59 -11.48 33.79
N VAL A 37 -27.40 -11.59 33.21
CA VAL A 37 -26.80 -10.47 32.44
C VAL A 37 -27.14 -10.51 30.94
N GLN A 38 -27.83 -11.54 30.44
CA GLN A 38 -28.12 -11.71 29.02
C GLN A 38 -29.59 -11.45 28.63
N ARG A 39 -30.31 -10.61 29.40
CA ARG A 39 -31.69 -10.18 29.10
C ARG A 39 -32.00 -8.69 29.38
N LEU A 40 -30.99 -7.83 29.49
CA LEU A 40 -31.17 -6.38 29.66
C LEU A 40 -30.48 -5.52 28.57
N TRP A 41 -30.26 -6.09 27.38
CA TRP A 41 -29.70 -5.37 26.23
C TRP A 41 -30.63 -5.29 25.01
N ILE A 42 -31.89 -5.66 25.18
CA ILE A 42 -32.96 -5.46 24.20
C ILE A 42 -34.03 -4.67 24.92
N LEU A 43 -34.13 -3.37 24.61
CA LEU A 43 -35.03 -2.30 25.12
C LEU A 43 -34.24 -1.16 25.76
N GLY A 44 -33.60 -0.37 24.91
CA GLY A 44 -32.89 0.85 25.32
C GLY A 44 -32.48 1.69 24.12
N GLY A 45 -33.47 2.17 23.35
CA GLY A 45 -33.24 3.14 22.30
C GLY A 45 -32.74 4.45 22.90
N PHE A 46 -31.47 4.78 22.67
CA PHE A 46 -30.90 6.08 23.00
C PHE A 46 -30.77 6.92 21.74
N GLN A 47 -31.61 7.96 21.67
CA GLN A 47 -31.48 9.07 20.74
C GLN A 47 -30.17 9.82 21.02
N ALA A 48 -29.27 9.86 20.04
CA ALA A 48 -28.17 10.82 20.03
C ALA A 48 -28.72 12.21 19.69
N ARG A 49 -29.12 12.97 20.73
CA ARG A 49 -29.34 14.41 20.61
C ARG A 49 -28.01 15.15 20.64
N LYS A 50 -27.84 16.05 19.67
CA LYS A 50 -26.81 17.08 19.58
C LYS A 50 -26.62 17.81 20.92
N LEU A 51 -25.40 17.76 21.44
CA LEU A 51 -24.87 18.71 22.41
C LEU A 51 -23.58 19.28 21.81
N THR A 52 -23.76 20.26 20.93
CA THR A 52 -22.70 21.17 20.49
C THR A 52 -23.21 22.57 20.77
N ASP A 53 -23.21 22.94 22.04
CA ASP A 53 -23.26 24.33 22.50
C ASP A 53 -22.67 24.34 23.91
N LEU A 54 -21.42 24.83 23.99
CA LEU A 54 -20.70 25.39 25.15
C LEU A 54 -19.18 25.16 24.97
N TYR A 55 -18.60 25.78 23.95
CA TYR A 55 -17.21 26.24 24.02
C TYR A 55 -17.04 27.41 23.05
N ARG A 56 -17.04 28.62 23.59
CA ARG A 56 -16.79 29.87 22.86
C ARG A 56 -15.34 30.27 23.17
N PRO A 57 -14.37 30.16 22.25
CA PRO A 57 -13.04 30.68 22.50
C PRO A 57 -13.08 32.20 22.48
N GLN A 58 -12.56 32.84 23.52
CA GLN A 58 -12.27 34.27 23.50
C GLN A 58 -11.16 34.53 22.47
N ASN A 59 -11.43 35.44 21.54
CA ASN A 59 -10.43 36.04 20.67
C ASN A 59 -9.42 36.81 21.53
N GLN A 60 -8.28 36.19 21.82
CA GLN A 60 -7.05 36.93 22.14
C GLN A 60 -6.15 36.82 20.91
N GLY A 61 -5.77 37.97 20.36
CA GLY A 61 -4.85 38.07 19.23
C GLY A 61 -3.50 37.42 19.54
N PRO A 62 -2.72 37.06 18.50
CA PRO A 62 -1.47 36.33 18.68
C PRO A 62 -0.43 37.21 19.40
N PRO A 63 0.33 36.65 20.38
CA PRO A 63 1.47 37.35 20.95
C PRO A 63 2.61 37.38 19.91
N SER A 64 3.17 38.57 19.71
CA SER A 64 4.41 38.77 18.97
C SER A 64 5.57 38.10 19.71
N PHE A 65 6.08 36.99 19.18
CA PHE A 65 7.29 36.33 19.70
C PHE A 65 8.48 36.60 18.78
N TRP A 66 9.55 37.09 19.41
CA TRP A 66 10.87 37.28 18.83
C TRP A 66 11.56 35.92 18.59
N ILE A 67 12.14 35.75 17.40
CA ILE A 67 12.93 34.57 17.01
C ILE A 67 14.42 34.97 17.02
N PRO A 68 15.32 34.27 17.74
CA PRO A 68 16.75 34.43 17.57
C PRO A 68 17.23 33.61 16.36
N HIS A 69 18.01 34.27 15.49
CA HIS A 69 18.62 33.66 14.30
C HIS A 69 19.65 32.58 14.68
N GLY A 70 19.36 31.32 14.33
CA GLY A 70 20.33 30.24 14.23
C GLY A 70 20.38 29.73 12.78
N ASN A 71 21.59 29.51 12.25
CA ASN A 71 21.85 29.17 10.86
C ASN A 71 21.28 27.79 10.49
N THR A 72 20.06 27.74 9.96
CA THR A 72 19.54 26.62 9.18
C THR A 72 19.40 27.11 7.74
N ILE A 73 20.09 26.46 6.79
CA ILE A 73 19.91 26.73 5.36
C ILE A 73 18.57 26.15 4.95
N ILE A 74 17.50 26.91 5.18
CA ILE A 74 16.17 26.63 4.63
C ILE A 74 16.11 27.36 3.29
N SER A 75 16.20 26.62 2.19
CA SER A 75 15.85 27.13 0.87
C SER A 75 14.33 27.29 0.80
N GLN A 76 13.81 28.40 1.33
CA GLN A 76 12.43 28.84 1.11
C GLN A 76 12.38 29.58 -0.22
N GLN A 77 12.13 28.85 -1.30
CA GLN A 77 11.73 29.45 -2.57
C GLN A 77 10.23 29.75 -2.48
N ALA A 78 9.87 31.01 -2.27
CA ALA A 78 8.49 31.46 -2.22
C ALA A 78 7.85 31.36 -3.62
N CYS A 79 6.88 30.46 -3.79
CA CYS A 79 6.10 30.34 -5.02
C CYS A 79 4.87 31.27 -4.95
N THR A 80 4.94 32.43 -5.59
CA THR A 80 3.76 33.23 -5.94
C THR A 80 3.47 33.06 -7.44
N HIS A 81 2.51 32.21 -7.82
CA HIS A 81 1.98 32.20 -9.19
C HIS A 81 0.50 31.84 -9.24
N ASN A 82 -0.30 32.83 -9.66
CA ASN A 82 -1.53 32.61 -10.42
C ASN A 82 -1.09 32.29 -11.86
N SER A 83 -1.10 31.02 -12.24
CA SER A 83 -0.92 30.61 -13.63
C SER A 83 -1.88 29.48 -13.97
N SER A 84 -2.76 29.74 -14.94
CA SER A 84 -3.44 28.72 -15.72
C SER A 84 -2.37 27.82 -16.35
N TRP A 85 -2.22 26.59 -15.83
CA TRP A 85 -1.31 25.60 -16.39
C TRP A 85 -1.92 24.99 -17.66
N THR A 86 -1.84 25.72 -18.77
CA THR A 86 -1.46 25.04 -20.02
C THR A 86 0.04 24.82 -19.90
N ALA A 87 0.46 23.65 -19.46
CA ALA A 87 1.85 23.25 -19.55
C ALA A 87 2.21 23.19 -21.04
N SER A 88 2.65 24.31 -21.59
CA SER A 88 3.30 24.34 -22.89
C SER A 88 4.51 23.42 -22.76
N TYR A 89 4.40 22.23 -23.35
CA TYR A 89 5.50 21.31 -23.55
C TYR A 89 6.63 22.09 -24.21
N VAL A 90 7.61 22.54 -23.42
CA VAL A 90 8.84 23.11 -23.96
C VAL A 90 9.54 21.92 -24.61
N PRO A 91 9.72 21.91 -25.94
CA PRO A 91 10.42 20.81 -26.59
C PRO A 91 11.81 20.74 -25.97
N GLU A 92 12.13 19.56 -25.45
CA GLU A 92 13.36 19.20 -24.77
C GLU A 92 14.56 19.57 -25.66
N SER A 93 15.07 20.79 -25.48
CA SER A 93 16.14 21.35 -26.31
C SER A 93 17.47 20.75 -25.88
N SER A 94 17.85 19.63 -26.49
CA SER A 94 19.20 19.03 -26.43
C SER A 94 19.86 19.00 -25.05
N GLU A 95 19.10 18.86 -23.96
CA GLU A 95 19.67 18.60 -22.64
C GLU A 95 20.36 17.25 -22.74
N LYS A 96 21.70 17.27 -22.60
CA LYS A 96 22.53 16.07 -22.51
C LYS A 96 21.79 15.07 -21.65
N HIS A 97 21.40 13.91 -22.21
CA HIS A 97 20.65 12.86 -21.52
C HIS A 97 21.27 12.60 -20.15
N GLN A 98 20.75 13.28 -19.11
CA GLN A 98 21.26 13.13 -17.77
C GLN A 98 20.77 11.75 -17.34
N THR A 99 21.72 10.83 -17.12
CA THR A 99 21.41 9.48 -16.69
C THR A 99 20.63 9.57 -15.38
N LEU A 100 19.37 9.15 -15.40
CA LEU A 100 18.55 9.11 -14.21
C LEU A 100 19.18 8.18 -13.19
N PRO A 101 19.10 8.51 -11.90
CA PRO A 101 19.70 7.66 -10.88
C PRO A 101 19.01 6.30 -10.83
N LYS A 102 19.76 5.26 -10.51
CA LYS A 102 19.26 3.89 -10.47
C LYS A 102 18.69 3.59 -9.08
N LEU A 103 17.44 3.12 -9.01
CA LEU A 103 16.90 2.52 -7.78
C LEU A 103 17.73 1.29 -7.39
N ARG A 104 17.75 0.94 -6.10
CA ARG A 104 18.41 -0.28 -5.59
C ARG A 104 17.92 -1.53 -6.31
N PHE A 105 16.63 -1.56 -6.64
CA PHE A 105 15.99 -2.65 -7.35
C PHE A 105 15.52 -2.23 -8.74
N ASP A 106 15.63 -3.18 -9.67
CA ASP A 106 14.88 -3.12 -10.92
C ASP A 106 13.50 -3.72 -10.70
N TRP A 107 12.53 -2.86 -10.38
CA TRP A 107 11.15 -3.25 -10.10
C TRP A 107 10.41 -3.73 -11.37
N THR A 108 10.96 -3.48 -12.56
CA THR A 108 10.35 -3.93 -13.81
C THR A 108 10.50 -5.43 -14.02
N ASN A 109 11.46 -6.07 -13.34
CA ASN A 109 11.77 -7.49 -13.50
C ASN A 109 12.25 -8.16 -12.20
N LEU A 110 11.47 -8.03 -11.13
CA LEU A 110 11.78 -8.71 -9.87
C LEU A 110 11.39 -10.20 -9.92
N SER A 111 12.28 -11.05 -9.39
CA SER A 111 11.95 -12.46 -9.18
C SER A 111 10.98 -12.65 -8.01
N LEU A 112 9.90 -13.40 -8.23
CA LEU A 112 8.97 -13.80 -7.18
C LEU A 112 9.64 -14.78 -6.22
N LYS A 113 9.49 -14.54 -4.92
CA LYS A 113 10.08 -15.34 -3.84
C LYS A 113 9.03 -16.20 -3.16
N THR A 114 7.90 -15.62 -2.75
CA THR A 114 6.88 -16.40 -2.02
C THR A 114 6.18 -17.41 -2.92
N THR A 115 5.83 -18.56 -2.35
CA THR A 115 5.12 -19.63 -3.09
C THR A 115 3.77 -19.14 -3.61
N LEU A 116 3.02 -18.42 -2.78
CA LEU A 116 1.71 -17.90 -3.15
C LEU A 116 1.79 -16.83 -4.25
N ALA A 117 2.79 -15.94 -4.24
CA ALA A 117 2.95 -14.98 -5.33
C ALA A 117 3.30 -15.66 -6.67
N LYS A 118 4.10 -16.74 -6.64
CA LYS A 118 4.37 -17.55 -7.84
C LYS A 118 3.10 -18.23 -8.36
N GLN A 119 2.26 -18.75 -7.46
CA GLN A 119 0.96 -19.33 -7.81
C GLN A 119 0.04 -18.28 -8.43
N MET A 120 -0.08 -17.10 -7.82
CA MET A 120 -0.84 -15.95 -8.34
C MET A 120 -0.39 -15.56 -9.75
N ALA A 121 0.92 -15.48 -9.98
CA ALA A 121 1.48 -15.15 -11.28
C ALA A 121 1.20 -16.23 -12.33
N ALA A 122 1.38 -17.52 -11.98
CA ALA A 122 1.07 -18.63 -12.86
C ALA A 122 -0.43 -18.68 -13.22
N HIS A 123 -1.29 -18.38 -12.25
CA HIS A 123 -2.74 -18.32 -12.43
C HIS A 123 -3.16 -17.21 -13.39
N GLN A 124 -2.67 -15.97 -13.18
CA GLN A 124 -2.98 -14.87 -14.09
C GLN A 124 -2.40 -15.08 -15.48
N ALA A 125 -1.25 -15.74 -15.61
CA ALA A 125 -0.66 -16.07 -16.91
C ALA A 125 -1.39 -17.19 -17.67
N ASN A 126 -2.29 -17.93 -17.04
CA ASN A 126 -2.99 -19.04 -17.68
C ASN A 126 -4.16 -18.56 -18.56
N CYS A 127 -3.87 -18.28 -19.83
CA CYS A 127 -4.87 -17.84 -20.81
C CYS A 127 -5.99 -18.86 -21.12
N SER A 128 -5.89 -20.10 -20.63
CA SER A 128 -6.98 -21.09 -20.73
C SER A 128 -8.09 -20.84 -19.72
N LEU A 129 -7.84 -20.06 -18.67
CA LEU A 129 -8.84 -19.69 -17.68
C LEU A 129 -9.76 -18.57 -18.20
N PRO A 130 -11.07 -18.64 -17.91
CA PRO A 130 -11.99 -17.57 -18.25
C PRO A 130 -11.67 -16.30 -17.47
N ALA A 131 -12.18 -15.16 -17.93
CA ALA A 131 -12.05 -13.89 -17.22
C ALA A 131 -13.17 -13.71 -16.18
N GLY A 132 -12.79 -13.25 -15.00
CA GLY A 132 -13.67 -12.74 -13.97
C GLY A 132 -13.50 -11.23 -13.83
N HIS A 133 -14.61 -10.52 -13.73
CA HIS A 133 -14.65 -9.07 -13.77
C HIS A 133 -14.88 -8.49 -12.37
N PHE A 134 -14.20 -7.38 -12.08
CA PHE A 134 -14.55 -6.50 -10.96
C PHE A 134 -14.30 -5.05 -11.35
N TRP A 135 -14.87 -4.12 -10.59
CA TRP A 135 -14.68 -2.69 -10.81
C TRP A 135 -14.30 -1.97 -9.53
N TYR A 136 -13.50 -0.92 -9.68
CA TYR A 136 -13.16 -0.03 -8.58
C TYR A 136 -14.33 0.88 -8.23
N ARG A 137 -14.52 1.13 -6.93
CA ARG A 137 -15.53 2.08 -6.46
C ARG A 137 -15.09 3.53 -6.70
N ASN A 138 -13.80 3.80 -6.88
CA ASN A 138 -13.22 5.12 -7.12
C ASN A 138 -13.63 6.16 -6.06
N ARG A 139 -13.70 5.73 -4.80
CA ARG A 139 -14.09 6.58 -3.65
C ARG A 139 -13.06 6.62 -2.53
N PHE A 140 -12.07 5.75 -2.58
CA PHE A 140 -11.06 5.59 -1.53
C PHE A 140 -9.68 5.85 -2.11
N GLY A 141 -8.68 6.03 -1.24
CA GLY A 141 -7.29 6.23 -1.65
C GLY A 141 -6.70 5.03 -2.42
N LEU A 142 -5.65 5.27 -3.21
CA LEU A 142 -4.96 4.28 -4.04
C LEU A 142 -4.65 2.98 -3.29
N GLY A 143 -4.10 3.08 -2.08
CA GLY A 143 -3.78 1.87 -1.31
C GLY A 143 -5.00 1.02 -0.95
N SER A 144 -6.17 1.64 -0.78
CA SER A 144 -7.42 0.89 -0.60
C SER A 144 -7.81 0.14 -1.86
N ASP A 145 -7.67 0.76 -3.03
CA ASP A 145 -8.00 0.13 -4.31
C ASP A 145 -7.03 -1.03 -4.61
N LEU A 146 -5.75 -0.90 -4.30
CA LEU A 146 -4.78 -2.00 -4.44
C LEU A 146 -5.11 -3.20 -3.53
N HIS A 147 -5.59 -2.97 -2.30
CA HIS A 147 -6.10 -4.07 -1.47
C HIS A 147 -7.40 -4.69 -1.99
N VAL A 148 -8.29 -3.89 -2.61
CA VAL A 148 -9.49 -4.43 -3.28
C VAL A 148 -9.08 -5.33 -4.45
N TRP A 149 -8.06 -4.94 -5.22
CA TRP A 149 -7.50 -5.77 -6.28
C TRP A 149 -6.90 -7.07 -5.72
N SER A 150 -6.14 -7.01 -4.61
CA SER A 150 -5.62 -8.21 -3.94
C SER A 150 -6.73 -9.17 -3.49
N GLN A 151 -7.83 -8.64 -2.94
CA GLN A 151 -8.99 -9.47 -2.61
C GLN A 151 -9.65 -10.07 -3.86
N ALA A 152 -9.75 -9.30 -4.94
CA ALA A 152 -10.31 -9.80 -6.20
C ALA A 152 -9.45 -10.94 -6.76
N LEU A 153 -8.12 -10.87 -6.61
CA LEU A 153 -7.19 -11.92 -6.99
C LEU A 153 -7.39 -13.19 -6.17
N CYS A 154 -7.60 -13.04 -4.86
CA CYS A 154 -7.92 -14.17 -4.00
C CYS A 154 -9.20 -14.88 -4.45
N ASN A 155 -10.27 -14.11 -4.70
CA ASN A 155 -11.55 -14.66 -5.16
C ASN A 155 -11.42 -15.28 -6.57
N ALA A 156 -10.57 -14.72 -7.43
CA ALA A 156 -10.33 -15.23 -8.78
C ALA A 156 -9.61 -16.58 -8.77
N LEU A 157 -8.65 -16.78 -7.86
CA LEU A 157 -8.00 -18.08 -7.64
C LEU A 157 -9.02 -19.16 -7.25
N GLU A 158 -9.90 -18.85 -6.31
CA GLU A 158 -10.97 -19.76 -5.84
C GLU A 158 -11.98 -20.10 -6.93
N ALA A 159 -12.39 -19.10 -7.72
CA ALA A 159 -13.32 -19.28 -8.83
C ALA A 159 -12.66 -19.86 -10.08
N ASN A 160 -11.35 -20.14 -10.05
CA ASN A 160 -10.55 -20.59 -11.18
C ASN A 160 -10.70 -19.70 -12.43
N VAL A 161 -10.68 -18.38 -12.22
CA VAL A 161 -10.77 -17.36 -13.28
C VAL A 161 -9.59 -16.38 -13.19
N ARG A 162 -9.26 -15.70 -14.28
CA ARG A 162 -8.31 -14.57 -14.26
C ARG A 162 -9.03 -13.29 -13.88
N ILE A 163 -8.31 -12.32 -13.34
CA ILE A 163 -8.92 -11.02 -13.09
C ILE A 163 -8.91 -10.23 -14.38
N HIS A 164 -9.99 -9.48 -14.58
CA HIS A 164 -10.06 -8.41 -15.55
C HIS A 164 -10.76 -7.22 -14.90
N THR A 165 -10.08 -6.08 -14.82
CA THR A 165 -10.70 -4.86 -14.30
C THR A 165 -11.60 -4.27 -15.38
N ILE A 166 -12.83 -3.90 -15.02
CA ILE A 166 -13.73 -3.16 -15.90
C ILE A 166 -13.89 -1.71 -15.43
N HIS A 167 -14.15 -0.81 -16.38
CA HIS A 167 -14.29 0.64 -16.21
C HIS A 167 -13.00 1.39 -15.87
N SER A 168 -13.08 2.71 -15.93
CA SER A 168 -11.98 3.61 -15.58
C SER A 168 -11.56 3.44 -14.12
N TRP A 169 -10.27 3.23 -13.89
CA TRP A 169 -9.66 3.31 -12.57
C TRP A 169 -9.23 4.75 -12.28
N LEU A 170 -9.63 5.29 -11.13
CA LEU A 170 -9.42 6.69 -10.77
C LEU A 170 -7.95 7.14 -10.77
N TRP A 171 -7.05 6.21 -10.53
CA TRP A 171 -5.62 6.46 -10.37
C TRP A 171 -4.85 6.30 -11.67
N TRP A 172 -5.54 6.07 -12.79
CA TRP A 172 -4.96 5.91 -14.10
C TRP A 172 -4.63 7.27 -14.72
N ASP A 173 -3.34 7.62 -14.75
CA ASP A 173 -2.77 8.82 -15.36
C ASP A 173 -3.02 8.83 -16.87
N VAL A 174 -4.12 9.48 -17.26
CA VAL A 174 -4.63 9.48 -18.63
C VAL A 174 -3.58 9.99 -19.60
N GLU A 175 -2.88 11.07 -19.25
CA GLU A 175 -1.88 11.67 -20.13
C GLU A 175 -0.72 10.69 -20.39
N SER A 176 -0.21 10.07 -19.32
CA SER A 176 0.95 9.21 -19.43
C SER A 176 0.61 7.84 -19.99
N CYS A 177 -0.63 7.37 -19.82
CA CYS A 177 -1.06 6.04 -20.24
C CYS A 177 -1.67 6.01 -21.65
N SER A 178 -2.42 7.04 -22.07
CA SER A 178 -3.05 7.08 -23.41
C SER A 178 -2.03 7.23 -24.55
N LYS A 179 -0.96 8.03 -24.34
CA LYS A 179 0.10 8.26 -25.34
C LYS A 179 0.84 6.99 -25.76
N ALA A 180 0.86 5.96 -24.91
CA ALA A 180 1.50 4.69 -25.22
C ALA A 180 0.63 3.75 -26.07
N ALA A 181 -0.69 3.91 -26.03
CA ALA A 181 -1.62 2.98 -26.67
C ALA A 181 -1.81 3.23 -28.18
N HIS A 182 -1.57 4.46 -28.65
CA HIS A 182 -2.07 4.87 -29.96
C HIS A 182 -1.03 5.37 -30.98
N GLY A 183 0.26 5.40 -30.64
CA GLY A 183 1.21 6.19 -31.43
C GLY A 183 0.83 7.68 -31.38
N SER A 184 1.71 8.57 -31.80
CA SER A 184 1.54 10.02 -31.65
C SER A 184 0.34 10.62 -32.40
N ASP A 185 -0.33 9.87 -33.27
CA ASP A 185 -1.16 10.45 -34.33
C ASP A 185 -2.68 10.31 -34.10
N ALA A 186 -3.15 9.56 -33.10
CA ALA A 186 -4.59 9.26 -32.95
C ALA A 186 -5.38 10.17 -31.99
N ILE A 187 -4.77 11.17 -31.35
CA ILE A 187 -5.44 12.00 -30.32
C ILE A 187 -6.24 13.18 -30.94
N ALA A 188 -6.11 13.44 -32.25
CA ALA A 188 -6.68 14.64 -32.85
C ALA A 188 -8.23 14.69 -32.92
N ASP A 189 -8.93 13.55 -32.87
CA ASP A 189 -10.35 13.52 -33.28
C ASP A 189 -11.37 13.43 -32.12
N GLY A 190 -10.96 13.62 -30.86
CA GLY A 190 -11.89 13.65 -29.74
C GLY A 190 -12.71 12.36 -29.57
N LEU A 191 -12.22 11.24 -30.11
CA LEU A 191 -12.85 9.94 -29.97
C LEU A 191 -12.83 9.53 -28.49
N PRO A 192 -13.95 8.99 -27.97
CA PRO A 192 -13.99 8.48 -26.60
C PRO A 192 -12.89 7.44 -26.41
N LEU A 193 -12.16 7.55 -25.29
CA LEU A 193 -11.14 6.58 -24.90
C LEU A 193 -11.73 5.17 -25.02
N PRO A 194 -11.00 4.20 -25.60
CA PRO A 194 -11.53 2.87 -25.81
C PRO A 194 -12.02 2.31 -24.47
N GLU A 195 -13.30 1.93 -24.39
CA GLU A 195 -13.93 1.43 -23.16
C GLU A 195 -13.27 0.15 -22.61
N ASN A 196 -12.35 -0.44 -23.37
CA ASN A 196 -11.67 -1.71 -23.10
C ASN A 196 -10.19 -1.53 -22.67
N GLU A 197 -9.73 -0.32 -22.35
CA GLU A 197 -8.36 -0.15 -21.88
C GLU A 197 -8.17 -0.74 -20.47
N HIS A 198 -7.25 -1.69 -20.36
CA HIS A 198 -6.84 -2.31 -19.11
C HIS A 198 -6.11 -1.32 -18.21
N THR A 199 -6.86 -0.56 -17.41
CA THR A 199 -6.34 0.59 -16.67
C THR A 199 -5.20 0.23 -15.71
N MET A 200 -5.20 -0.99 -15.14
CA MET A 200 -4.14 -1.48 -14.25
C MET A 200 -2.85 -1.82 -15.00
N GLN A 201 -2.93 -2.30 -16.26
CA GLN A 201 -1.75 -2.71 -17.03
C GLN A 201 -0.76 -1.56 -17.27
N CYS A 202 -1.23 -0.30 -17.31
CA CYS A 202 -0.35 0.85 -17.49
C CYS A 202 0.75 0.92 -16.42
N TYR A 203 0.43 0.51 -15.19
CA TYR A 203 1.40 0.48 -14.07
C TYR A 203 1.90 -0.92 -13.78
N PHE A 204 1.06 -1.94 -13.99
CA PHE A 204 1.32 -3.32 -13.64
C PHE A 204 1.04 -4.24 -14.84
N PRO A 205 1.90 -4.30 -15.86
CA PRO A 205 1.66 -5.06 -17.09
C PRO A 205 1.32 -6.55 -16.86
N LYS A 206 1.80 -7.14 -15.76
CA LYS A 206 1.55 -8.55 -15.39
C LYS A 206 0.20 -8.78 -14.69
N SER A 207 -0.49 -7.72 -14.26
CA SER A 207 -1.72 -7.83 -13.45
C SER A 207 -2.89 -8.47 -14.22
N GLU A 208 -2.97 -8.20 -15.52
CA GLU A 208 -4.06 -8.66 -16.39
C GLU A 208 -3.48 -9.02 -17.78
N PRO A 209 -2.69 -10.08 -17.95
CA PRO A 209 -2.00 -10.33 -19.22
C PRO A 209 -2.98 -10.42 -20.40
N ASN A 210 -2.57 -9.87 -21.55
CA ASN A 210 -3.36 -9.89 -22.78
C ASN A 210 -3.43 -11.33 -23.33
N CYS A 211 -4.53 -12.01 -23.01
CA CYS A 211 -4.86 -13.30 -23.58
C CYS A 211 -5.75 -13.06 -24.80
N THR A 212 -5.27 -13.42 -25.99
CA THR A 212 -6.00 -13.20 -27.23
C THR A 212 -7.40 -13.81 -27.16
N HIS A 213 -8.40 -13.01 -27.55
CA HIS A 213 -9.83 -13.34 -27.47
C HIS A 213 -10.21 -14.65 -28.21
N GLU A 214 -9.41 -15.09 -29.17
CA GLU A 214 -9.64 -16.32 -29.95
C GLU A 214 -9.69 -17.58 -29.08
N LEU A 215 -9.01 -17.61 -27.93
CA LEU A 215 -9.08 -18.74 -27.00
C LEU A 215 -10.27 -18.67 -26.04
N ALA A 216 -10.84 -17.49 -25.82
CA ALA A 216 -11.94 -17.28 -24.87
C ALA A 216 -13.33 -17.45 -25.50
N LEU A 217 -13.45 -17.35 -26.82
CA LEU A 217 -14.72 -17.40 -27.56
C LEU A 217 -14.96 -18.76 -28.22
N SER A 218 -14.80 -19.86 -27.47
CA SER A 218 -15.36 -21.13 -27.93
C SER A 218 -16.89 -20.97 -28.03
N PRO A 219 -17.51 -21.09 -29.22
CA PRO A 219 -18.91 -20.69 -29.46
C PRO A 219 -19.95 -21.45 -28.64
N ASN A 220 -19.56 -22.55 -28.01
CA ASN A 220 -20.44 -23.39 -27.20
C ASN A 220 -20.40 -23.08 -25.69
N ASN A 221 -19.52 -22.18 -25.25
CA ASN A 221 -19.51 -21.66 -23.89
C ASN A 221 -20.03 -20.23 -23.94
N HIS A 222 -21.35 -20.07 -23.81
CA HIS A 222 -21.94 -18.78 -23.49
C HIS A 222 -21.30 -18.24 -22.20
N SER A 223 -20.32 -17.37 -22.41
CA SER A 223 -19.64 -16.44 -21.50
C SER A 223 -20.35 -16.27 -20.15
N GLN A 224 -20.10 -17.19 -19.22
CA GLN A 224 -20.31 -16.90 -17.81
C GLN A 224 -19.24 -15.90 -17.42
N THR A 225 -19.57 -14.62 -17.50
CA THR A 225 -18.75 -13.57 -16.90
C THR A 225 -18.83 -13.75 -15.39
N TYR A 226 -17.71 -14.16 -14.79
CA TYR A 226 -17.65 -14.33 -13.34
C TYR A 226 -17.56 -12.95 -12.71
N ASN A 227 -18.61 -12.52 -12.01
CA ASN A 227 -18.56 -11.26 -11.28
C ASN A 227 -17.85 -11.48 -9.93
N LEU A 228 -16.61 -11.01 -9.84
CA LEU A 228 -15.79 -11.08 -8.62
C LEU A 228 -16.20 -10.01 -7.59
N ALA A 229 -17.06 -9.07 -7.98
CA ALA A 229 -17.65 -8.08 -7.09
C ALA A 229 -19.12 -8.40 -6.77
N ARG A 230 -19.49 -8.28 -5.49
CA ARG A 230 -20.88 -8.14 -5.08
C ARG A 230 -21.39 -6.75 -5.48
N GLY A 231 -22.73 -6.57 -5.46
CA GLY A 231 -23.38 -5.31 -5.82
C GLY A 231 -22.70 -4.07 -5.22
N ARG A 232 -22.55 -3.02 -6.05
CA ARG A 232 -21.82 -1.75 -5.78
C ARG A 232 -20.29 -1.89 -5.70
N GLY A 233 -19.68 -2.86 -6.38
CA GLY A 233 -18.22 -2.99 -6.48
C GLY A 233 -17.58 -3.46 -5.18
N ARG A 234 -18.32 -4.21 -4.37
CA ARG A 234 -17.82 -4.77 -3.10
C ARG A 234 -17.22 -6.13 -3.39
N VAL A 235 -15.91 -6.24 -3.39
CA VAL A 235 -15.27 -7.56 -3.43
C VAL A 235 -15.45 -8.21 -2.05
N GLY A 236 -16.12 -9.36 -2.00
CA GLY A 236 -16.30 -10.09 -0.74
C GLY A 236 -14.96 -10.59 -0.20
N MET A 237 -14.78 -10.63 1.12
CA MET A 237 -13.54 -11.09 1.76
C MET A 237 -13.43 -12.62 1.85
N ASP A 238 -14.02 -13.34 0.89
CA ASP A 238 -14.21 -14.78 1.03
C ASP A 238 -13.36 -15.52 -0.01
N CYS A 239 -12.15 -15.90 0.39
CA CYS A 239 -11.36 -16.95 -0.27
C CYS A 239 -11.03 -18.06 0.74
N PRO A 240 -12.04 -18.88 1.11
CA PRO A 240 -11.96 -19.76 2.27
C PRO A 240 -10.88 -20.85 2.11
N THR A 241 -10.69 -21.40 0.91
CA THR A 241 -9.70 -22.46 0.68
C THR A 241 -8.29 -21.91 0.77
N LEU A 242 -8.03 -20.71 0.25
CA LEU A 242 -6.75 -20.03 0.49
C LEU A 242 -6.56 -19.67 1.96
N ALA A 243 -7.61 -19.24 2.65
CA ALA A 243 -7.58 -18.86 4.05
C ALA A 243 -7.31 -20.06 5.00
N GLU A 244 -7.53 -21.30 4.55
CA GLU A 244 -7.12 -22.50 5.29
C GLU A 244 -5.59 -22.67 5.34
N SER A 245 -4.87 -22.16 4.33
CA SER A 245 -3.42 -22.33 4.17
C SER A 245 -2.60 -21.06 4.43
N TYR A 246 -3.22 -19.88 4.31
CA TYR A 246 -2.55 -18.59 4.37
C TYR A 246 -3.35 -17.58 5.20
N SER A 247 -2.67 -16.78 6.00
CA SER A 247 -3.27 -15.63 6.65
C SER A 247 -3.63 -14.53 5.64
N ILE A 248 -4.57 -13.65 5.99
CA ILE A 248 -4.92 -12.47 5.17
C ILE A 248 -3.69 -11.60 4.89
N ALA A 249 -2.80 -11.46 5.88
CA ALA A 249 -1.56 -10.70 5.72
C ALA A 249 -0.62 -11.34 4.69
N GLU A 250 -0.48 -12.67 4.68
CA GLU A 250 0.30 -13.39 3.68
C GLU A 250 -0.31 -13.27 2.29
N ILE A 251 -1.64 -13.39 2.17
CA ILE A 251 -2.35 -13.22 0.88
C ILE A 251 -2.10 -11.83 0.31
N ARG A 252 -2.26 -10.78 1.12
CA ARG A 252 -2.03 -9.39 0.69
C ARG A 252 -0.57 -9.14 0.34
N SER A 253 0.35 -9.59 1.19
CA SER A 253 1.79 -9.47 0.98
C SER A 253 2.25 -10.15 -0.32
N SER A 254 1.80 -11.39 -0.57
CA SER A 254 2.07 -12.10 -1.83
C SER A 254 1.39 -11.47 -3.03
N SER A 255 0.18 -10.90 -2.87
CA SER A 255 -0.48 -10.15 -3.94
C SER A 255 0.30 -8.90 -4.33
N MET A 256 0.80 -8.14 -3.35
CA MET A 256 1.64 -6.98 -3.61
C MET A 256 2.99 -7.37 -4.19
N GLU A 257 3.60 -8.48 -3.73
CA GLU A 257 4.81 -9.02 -4.36
C GLU A 257 4.58 -9.33 -5.84
N PHE A 258 3.48 -10.02 -6.16
CA PHE A 258 3.12 -10.33 -7.54
C PHE A 258 2.94 -9.05 -8.36
N LEU A 259 2.13 -8.11 -7.87
CA LEU A 259 1.80 -6.88 -8.57
C LEU A 259 3.05 -6.03 -8.85
N PHE A 260 3.94 -5.89 -7.87
CA PHE A 260 5.18 -5.12 -7.98
C PHE A 260 6.36 -5.90 -8.55
N SER A 261 6.18 -7.18 -8.93
CA SER A 261 7.24 -7.97 -9.55
C SER A 261 7.54 -7.59 -11.00
N GLY A 262 6.67 -6.79 -11.60
CA GLY A 262 6.84 -6.27 -12.94
C GLY A 262 6.03 -5.01 -13.08
N ILE A 263 6.49 -3.93 -12.45
CA ILE A 263 5.94 -2.60 -12.71
C ILE A 263 6.34 -2.14 -14.11
N SER A 264 5.59 -1.20 -14.69
CA SER A 264 5.97 -0.63 -15.98
C SER A 264 7.20 0.27 -15.86
N ALA A 265 7.95 0.39 -16.96
CA ALA A 265 9.09 1.30 -17.05
C ALA A 265 8.71 2.75 -16.73
N LYS A 266 7.43 3.12 -16.91
CA LYS A 266 6.89 4.43 -16.59
C LYS A 266 6.87 4.72 -15.08
N VAL A 267 6.45 3.75 -14.27
CA VAL A 267 6.48 3.89 -12.81
C VAL A 267 7.92 3.91 -12.30
N GLN A 268 8.79 3.05 -12.86
CA GLN A 268 10.23 3.06 -12.56
C GLN A 268 10.85 4.42 -12.89
N TYR A 269 10.59 4.97 -14.08
CA TYR A 269 11.08 6.28 -14.49
C TYR A 269 10.61 7.39 -13.56
N GLU A 270 9.33 7.39 -13.20
CA GLU A 270 8.75 8.36 -12.27
C GLU A 270 9.44 8.30 -10.90
N ALA A 271 9.70 7.10 -10.37
CA ALA A 271 10.44 6.92 -9.12
C ALA A 271 11.88 7.46 -9.21
N GLN A 272 12.59 7.20 -10.31
CA GLN A 272 13.95 7.72 -10.51
C GLN A 272 13.98 9.25 -10.62
N ARG A 273 12.97 9.83 -11.28
CA ARG A 273 12.77 11.29 -11.36
C ARG A 273 12.56 11.88 -9.97
N GLN A 274 11.69 11.27 -9.15
CA GLN A 274 11.46 11.70 -7.78
C GLN A 274 12.70 11.50 -6.89
N MET A 275 13.42 10.38 -7.02
CA MET A 275 14.64 10.12 -6.26
C MET A 275 15.70 11.21 -6.47
N LYS A 276 15.87 11.69 -7.70
CA LYS A 276 16.76 12.83 -8.03
C LYS A 276 16.33 14.15 -7.38
N ARG A 277 15.03 14.35 -7.17
CA ARG A 277 14.50 15.55 -6.52
C ARG A 277 14.65 15.50 -5.00
N VAL A 278 14.44 14.31 -4.42
CA VAL A 278 14.46 14.10 -2.98
C VAL A 278 15.88 14.06 -2.43
N PHE A 279 16.80 13.35 -3.10
CA PHE A 279 18.18 13.19 -2.64
C PHE A 279 19.14 14.02 -3.47
N PRO A 280 19.93 14.94 -2.88
CA PRO A 280 20.87 15.80 -3.62
C PRO A 280 21.90 15.04 -4.47
N SER A 281 22.33 13.86 -4.01
CA SER A 281 23.24 12.96 -4.75
C SER A 281 22.54 12.13 -5.83
N GLY A 282 21.21 12.17 -5.89
CA GLY A 282 20.38 11.24 -6.65
C GLY A 282 20.36 9.82 -6.09
N VAL A 283 21.01 9.53 -4.96
CA VAL A 283 21.12 8.18 -4.38
C VAL A 283 20.58 8.18 -2.96
N ALA A 284 19.70 7.23 -2.65
CA ALA A 284 19.19 7.03 -1.30
C ALA A 284 20.32 6.62 -0.34
N PRO A 285 20.46 7.26 0.84
CA PRO A 285 21.44 6.87 1.85
C PRO A 285 21.24 5.43 2.38
N ASN A 286 22.34 4.74 2.74
CA ASN A 286 22.28 3.37 3.25
C ASN A 286 21.65 3.24 4.65
N ASP A 287 21.59 4.34 5.40
CA ASP A 287 20.97 4.45 6.72
C ASP A 287 19.61 5.15 6.65
N LEU A 288 18.99 5.21 5.47
CA LEU A 288 17.68 5.82 5.26
C LEU A 288 16.58 5.06 6.02
N ILE A 289 15.79 5.81 6.78
CA ILE A 289 14.55 5.38 7.42
C ILE A 289 13.37 6.08 6.75
N THR A 290 12.41 5.33 6.25
CA THR A 290 11.14 5.88 5.78
C THR A 290 10.20 6.07 6.97
N VAL A 291 9.76 7.31 7.20
CA VAL A 291 8.76 7.67 8.20
C VAL A 291 7.48 8.07 7.47
N HIS A 292 6.40 7.31 7.64
CA HIS A 292 5.11 7.65 7.03
C HIS A 292 4.11 8.17 8.07
N MET A 293 3.84 9.48 8.02
CA MET A 293 2.89 10.15 8.90
C MET A 293 1.53 10.31 8.22
N ARG A 294 0.60 9.38 8.49
CA ARG A 294 -0.78 9.46 7.99
C ARG A 294 -1.63 10.40 8.86
N TRP A 295 -1.46 11.70 8.67
CA TRP A 295 -2.38 12.71 9.20
C TRP A 295 -3.40 13.11 8.11
N GLY A 296 -3.80 14.37 8.04
CA GLY A 296 -4.76 14.87 7.06
C GLY A 296 -6.19 14.44 7.36
N ASP A 297 -6.90 13.98 6.33
CA ASP A 297 -8.31 13.59 6.43
C ASP A 297 -8.54 12.41 7.38
N LYS A 298 -7.48 11.64 7.66
CA LYS A 298 -7.48 10.49 8.57
C LYS A 298 -7.79 10.86 10.02
N ALA A 299 -7.63 12.12 10.41
CA ALA A 299 -8.06 12.62 11.72
C ALA A 299 -9.57 12.39 11.98
N ASN A 300 -10.37 12.27 10.91
CA ASN A 300 -11.80 11.97 11.00
C ASN A 300 -12.09 10.47 11.21
N GLU A 301 -11.12 9.60 10.92
CA GLU A 301 -11.27 8.14 11.03
C GLU A 301 -10.61 7.59 12.29
N MET A 302 -9.55 8.24 12.77
CA MET A 302 -8.75 7.75 13.89
C MET A 302 -8.00 8.88 14.62
N ALA A 303 -7.72 8.66 15.91
CA ALA A 303 -6.80 9.53 16.65
C ALA A 303 -5.42 9.59 15.97
N LEU A 304 -4.92 10.80 15.73
CA LEU A 304 -3.60 11.00 15.15
C LEU A 304 -2.51 10.54 16.12
N VAL A 305 -1.49 9.86 15.59
CA VAL A 305 -0.30 9.51 16.38
C VAL A 305 0.54 10.78 16.60
N PRO A 306 0.86 11.15 17.86
CA PRO A 306 1.66 12.34 18.14
C PRO A 306 3.05 12.25 17.52
N VAL A 307 3.60 13.38 17.07
CA VAL A 307 4.92 13.45 16.43
C VAL A 307 6.02 12.82 17.29
N GLN A 308 5.98 13.00 18.61
CA GLN A 308 6.96 12.43 19.53
C GLN A 308 7.08 10.90 19.41
N LYS A 309 5.97 10.19 19.16
CA LYS A 309 6.00 8.73 18.99
C LYS A 309 6.77 8.30 17.74
N TYR A 310 6.73 9.11 16.68
CA TYR A 310 7.55 8.88 15.49
C TYR A 310 9.04 9.10 15.79
N LEU A 311 9.38 10.16 16.51
CA LEU A 311 10.76 10.44 16.90
C LEU A 311 11.32 9.35 17.83
N ASP A 312 10.55 8.94 18.83
CA ASP A 312 10.92 7.85 19.75
C ASP A 312 11.17 6.54 18.99
N ALA A 313 10.33 6.23 17.99
CA ALA A 313 10.48 5.04 17.16
C ALA A 313 11.72 5.09 16.25
N VAL A 314 12.04 6.24 15.67
CA VAL A 314 13.30 6.44 14.94
C VAL A 314 14.48 6.22 15.89
N GLN A 315 14.46 6.83 17.07
CA GLN A 315 15.53 6.69 18.06
C GLN A 315 15.70 5.25 18.53
N HIS A 316 14.60 4.49 18.64
CA HIS A 316 14.61 3.06 18.94
C HIS A 316 15.35 2.27 17.84
N ILE A 317 15.04 2.51 16.57
CA ILE A 317 15.75 1.88 15.45
C ILE A 317 17.24 2.23 15.48
N LEU A 318 17.59 3.51 15.69
CA LEU A 318 18.99 3.95 15.75
C LEU A 318 19.76 3.25 16.88
N SER A 319 19.14 3.14 18.05
CA SER A 319 19.72 2.45 19.21
C SER A 319 19.94 0.96 18.91
N ASN A 320 18.94 0.29 18.33
CA ASN A 320 19.05 -1.12 17.94
C ASN A 320 20.12 -1.36 16.86
N ARG A 321 20.31 -0.39 15.95
CA ARG A 321 21.31 -0.45 14.87
C ARG A 321 22.69 0.04 15.30
N GLY A 322 22.85 0.57 16.52
CA GLY A 322 24.10 1.19 16.98
C GLY A 322 24.51 2.42 16.16
N ARG A 323 23.54 3.17 15.62
CA ARG A 323 23.75 4.35 14.78
C ARG A 323 23.54 5.64 15.59
N LYS A 324 24.29 6.68 15.26
CA LYS A 324 24.13 8.03 15.85
C LYS A 324 23.49 9.02 14.88
N HIS A 325 23.80 8.90 13.58
CA HIS A 325 23.25 9.74 12.52
C HIS A 325 22.16 8.98 11.76
N VAL A 326 21.28 9.73 11.13
CA VAL A 326 20.16 9.17 10.36
C VAL A 326 19.77 10.07 9.21
N HIS A 327 19.31 9.42 8.16
CA HIS A 327 18.61 10.02 7.04
C HIS A 327 17.14 9.61 7.12
N ILE A 328 16.23 10.58 7.09
CA ILE A 328 14.79 10.34 7.16
C ILE A 328 14.17 10.71 5.83
N LEU A 329 13.44 9.79 5.20
CA LEU A 329 12.46 10.14 4.19
C LEU A 329 11.10 10.30 4.89
N LEU A 330 10.61 11.53 4.97
CA LEU A 330 9.31 11.84 5.55
C LEU A 330 8.23 11.81 4.46
N ALA A 331 7.44 10.74 4.45
CA ALA A 331 6.28 10.58 3.60
C ALA A 331 5.02 11.06 4.34
N THR A 332 4.42 12.13 3.84
CA THR A 332 3.17 12.69 4.35
C THR A 332 2.46 13.47 3.25
N GLU A 333 1.14 13.61 3.35
CA GLU A 333 0.33 14.53 2.53
C GLU A 333 -0.16 15.74 3.34
N ASP A 334 0.13 15.80 4.63
CA ASP A 334 -0.35 16.84 5.54
C ASP A 334 0.77 17.84 5.89
N PRO A 335 0.63 19.13 5.49
CA PRO A 335 1.59 20.17 5.85
C PRO A 335 1.79 20.35 7.36
N LYS A 336 0.76 20.05 8.17
CA LYS A 336 0.86 20.13 9.64
C LYS A 336 1.74 19.03 10.20
N ALA A 337 1.69 17.82 9.63
CA ALA A 337 2.56 16.72 10.01
C ALA A 337 4.01 17.01 9.64
N LEU A 338 4.24 17.53 8.42
CA LEU A 338 5.57 17.96 7.98
C LEU A 338 6.18 18.98 8.95
N ARG A 339 5.44 20.05 9.23
CA ARG A 339 5.89 21.10 10.15
C ARG A 339 6.19 20.55 11.54
N ALA A 340 5.26 19.80 12.12
CA ALA A 340 5.43 19.23 13.44
C ALA A 340 6.68 18.32 13.53
N PHE A 341 6.92 17.51 12.49
CA PHE A 341 8.11 16.64 12.45
C PHE A 341 9.39 17.46 12.33
N GLN A 342 9.45 18.44 11.43
CA GLN A 342 10.65 19.26 11.24
C GLN A 342 10.99 20.11 12.47
N GLU A 343 9.98 20.64 13.17
CA GLU A 343 10.18 21.43 14.39
C GLU A 343 10.67 20.57 15.57
N ALA A 344 10.25 19.31 15.64
CA ALA A 344 10.57 18.43 16.76
C ALA A 344 11.77 17.50 16.50
N ALA A 345 12.14 17.26 15.24
CA ALA A 345 13.27 16.40 14.89
C ALA A 345 14.60 16.99 15.40
N PRO A 346 15.53 16.15 15.91
CA PRO A 346 16.88 16.58 16.24
C PRO A 346 17.59 17.26 15.07
N VAL A 347 18.37 18.29 15.39
CA VAL A 347 19.03 19.16 14.39
C VAL A 347 20.08 18.43 13.55
N ASP A 348 20.59 17.31 14.05
CA ASP A 348 21.58 16.47 13.37
C ASP A 348 20.96 15.38 12.48
N TRP A 349 19.63 15.31 12.37
CA TRP A 349 18.93 14.42 11.45
C TRP A 349 18.80 15.07 10.07
N ASN A 350 19.09 14.29 9.01
CA ASN A 350 18.88 14.73 7.64
C ASN A 350 17.47 14.34 7.19
N VAL A 351 16.53 15.29 7.19
CA VAL A 351 15.13 15.04 6.81
C VAL A 351 14.88 15.44 5.36
N TYR A 352 14.58 14.45 4.53
CA TYR A 352 14.11 14.60 3.16
C TYR A 352 12.59 14.51 3.11
N VAL A 353 11.95 15.42 2.37
CA VAL A 353 10.50 15.40 2.16
C VAL A 353 10.19 14.68 0.86
N ASP A 354 9.19 13.81 0.89
CA ASP A 354 8.73 13.08 -0.29
C ASP A 354 8.36 14.04 -1.45
N ALA A 355 8.80 13.73 -2.67
CA ALA A 355 8.47 14.52 -3.87
C ALA A 355 6.96 14.60 -4.12
N TYR A 356 6.20 13.55 -3.78
CA TYR A 356 4.75 13.55 -3.87
C TYR A 356 4.13 14.69 -3.06
N PHE A 357 4.66 15.00 -1.87
CA PHE A 357 4.17 16.09 -1.04
C PHE A 357 4.26 17.42 -1.80
N HIS A 358 5.44 17.74 -2.34
CA HIS A 358 5.66 19.01 -3.04
C HIS A 358 4.84 19.13 -4.31
N GLU A 359 4.70 18.04 -5.07
CA GLU A 359 3.97 18.05 -6.35
C GLU A 359 2.46 18.15 -6.14
N MET A 360 1.91 17.51 -5.10
CA MET A 360 0.48 17.47 -4.86
C MET A 360 -0.02 18.58 -3.94
N LEU A 361 0.87 19.24 -3.18
CA LEU A 361 0.49 20.31 -2.25
C LEU A 361 -0.38 21.41 -2.88
N PRO A 362 -0.07 21.94 -4.09
CA PRO A 362 -0.89 22.96 -4.74
C PRO A 362 -2.31 22.49 -5.10
N HIS A 363 -2.52 21.18 -5.19
CA HIS A 363 -3.78 20.54 -5.58
C HIS A 363 -4.48 19.83 -4.42
N ARG A 364 -3.93 19.95 -3.21
CA ARG A 364 -4.44 19.25 -2.04
C ARG A 364 -5.83 19.74 -1.68
N ILE A 365 -6.75 18.79 -1.53
CA ILE A 365 -8.13 19.05 -1.11
C ILE A 365 -8.28 18.69 0.38
N GLU A 366 -8.49 19.70 1.23
CA GLU A 366 -8.71 19.53 2.68
C GLU A 366 -10.12 19.03 3.01
N ALA A 367 -10.49 17.86 2.50
CA ALA A 367 -11.77 17.24 2.77
C ALA A 367 -11.61 15.73 2.98
N TYR A 368 -12.62 15.11 3.61
CA TYR A 368 -12.73 13.66 3.66
C TYR A 368 -12.66 13.05 2.24
N ASN A 369 -11.76 12.09 2.03
CA ASN A 369 -11.44 11.56 0.70
C ASN A 369 -11.01 12.66 -0.29
N GLY A 370 -10.10 13.53 0.15
CA GLY A 370 -9.50 14.58 -0.68
C GLY A 370 -8.70 14.00 -1.87
N SER A 371 -7.88 12.97 -1.64
CA SER A 371 -7.03 12.40 -2.69
C SER A 371 -7.82 11.82 -3.88
N PRO A 372 -8.94 11.10 -3.68
CA PRO A 372 -9.81 10.69 -4.79
C PRO A 372 -10.44 11.84 -5.59
N LYS A 373 -10.66 13.01 -4.98
CA LYS A 373 -11.16 14.19 -5.70
C LYS A 373 -10.01 14.83 -6.51
N MET A 374 -8.85 14.98 -5.88
CA MET A 374 -7.63 15.48 -6.52
C MET A 374 -7.24 14.62 -7.73
N SER A 375 -7.36 13.29 -7.62
CA SER A 375 -7.08 12.38 -8.73
C SER A 375 -8.04 12.56 -9.91
N ARG A 376 -9.30 12.96 -9.68
CA ARG A 376 -10.21 13.30 -10.79
C ARG A 376 -9.83 14.61 -11.46
N GLU A 377 -9.53 15.63 -10.66
CA GLU A 377 -9.15 16.96 -11.15
C GLU A 377 -7.83 16.92 -11.95
N LEU A 378 -6.94 16.00 -11.60
CA LEU A 378 -5.64 15.81 -12.23
C LEU A 378 -5.58 14.59 -13.15
N ASN A 379 -6.71 14.11 -13.66
CA ASN A 379 -6.79 13.02 -14.65
C ASN A 379 -5.93 11.78 -14.29
N GLY A 380 -5.97 11.38 -13.02
CA GLY A 380 -5.26 10.21 -12.50
C GLY A 380 -3.76 10.39 -12.23
N ARG A 381 -3.17 11.55 -12.56
CA ARG A 381 -1.74 11.85 -12.31
C ARG A 381 -1.26 11.53 -10.88
N PRO A 382 -2.05 11.75 -9.81
CA PRO A 382 -1.65 11.37 -8.46
C PRO A 382 -1.38 9.88 -8.27
N GLY A 383 -1.95 9.00 -9.10
CA GLY A 383 -1.68 7.57 -9.07
C GLY A 383 -0.23 7.25 -9.45
N LEU A 384 0.22 7.74 -10.61
CA LEU A 384 1.61 7.56 -11.05
C LEU A 384 2.60 8.21 -10.06
N ALA A 385 2.31 9.43 -9.61
CA ALA A 385 3.16 10.13 -8.64
C ALA A 385 3.26 9.37 -7.30
N ALA A 386 2.15 8.85 -6.78
CA ALA A 386 2.15 8.08 -5.54
C ALA A 386 2.92 6.76 -5.68
N LEU A 387 2.76 6.04 -6.80
CA LEU A 387 3.52 4.81 -7.05
C LEU A 387 5.03 5.10 -7.16
N GLY A 388 5.42 6.19 -7.81
CA GLY A 388 6.82 6.63 -7.84
C GLY A 388 7.38 6.90 -6.43
N SER A 389 6.63 7.63 -5.62
CA SER A 389 6.97 7.95 -4.23
C SER A 389 7.09 6.69 -3.37
N LEU A 390 6.19 5.71 -3.56
CA LEU A 390 6.25 4.42 -2.88
C LEU A 390 7.59 3.71 -3.16
N LEU A 391 8.04 3.67 -4.42
CA LEU A 391 9.32 3.02 -4.74
C LEU A 391 10.52 3.76 -4.15
N VAL A 392 10.49 5.10 -4.11
CA VAL A 392 11.50 5.90 -3.41
C VAL A 392 11.50 5.57 -1.92
N ALA A 393 10.34 5.40 -1.31
CA ALA A 393 10.19 4.97 0.08
C ALA A 393 10.70 3.55 0.35
N MET A 394 10.61 2.65 -0.64
CA MET A 394 11.17 1.29 -0.57
C MET A 394 12.69 1.24 -0.71
N GLU A 395 13.37 2.36 -1.01
CA GLU A 395 14.84 2.46 -0.94
C GLU A 395 15.36 2.52 0.50
N ALA A 396 14.50 2.75 1.49
CA ALA A 396 14.87 2.71 2.89
C ALA A 396 15.18 1.29 3.39
N ASN A 397 16.00 1.21 4.43
CA ASN A 397 16.27 -0.05 5.12
C ASN A 397 15.40 -0.22 6.35
N ASP A 398 14.96 0.88 6.96
CA ASP A 398 14.13 0.84 8.16
C ASP A 398 12.88 1.68 7.99
N PHE A 399 11.82 1.37 8.75
CA PHE A 399 10.49 1.95 8.54
C PHE A 399 9.81 2.33 9.87
N VAL A 400 9.21 3.51 9.93
CA VAL A 400 8.30 3.90 11.00
C VAL A 400 6.94 4.23 10.39
N LEU A 401 5.96 3.37 10.65
CA LEU A 401 4.69 3.36 9.93
C LEU A 401 3.49 3.37 10.90
N THR A 402 2.29 3.53 10.33
CA THR A 402 1.02 3.31 11.01
C THR A 402 0.16 2.40 10.15
N THR A 403 0.19 1.08 10.39
CA THR A 403 -0.49 0.11 9.50
C THR A 403 -2.02 0.18 9.56
N ALA A 404 -2.60 1.04 10.40
CA ALA A 404 -3.99 1.50 10.24
C ALA A 404 -4.26 2.29 8.94
N SER A 405 -3.20 2.74 8.25
CA SER A 405 -3.26 3.28 6.90
C SER A 405 -3.05 2.18 5.86
N ASN A 406 -3.93 2.10 4.85
CA ASN A 406 -3.74 1.22 3.70
C ASN A 406 -2.37 1.43 3.02
N TRP A 407 -1.91 2.69 2.93
CA TRP A 407 -0.63 2.99 2.29
C TRP A 407 0.57 2.46 3.09
N SER A 408 0.55 2.62 4.42
CA SER A 408 1.56 2.01 5.29
C SER A 408 1.54 0.48 5.28
N ARG A 409 0.36 -0.13 5.10
CA ARG A 409 0.26 -1.58 4.93
C ARG A 409 0.97 -2.05 3.68
N ILE A 410 0.75 -1.41 2.55
CA ILE A 410 1.44 -1.73 1.30
C ILE A 410 2.96 -1.58 1.46
N MET A 411 3.44 -0.51 2.10
CA MET A 411 4.87 -0.37 2.39
C MET A 411 5.41 -1.55 3.21
N ASN A 412 4.69 -1.98 4.25
CA ASN A 412 5.11 -3.13 5.05
C ASN A 412 4.99 -4.48 4.29
N GLU A 413 3.95 -4.66 3.49
CA GLU A 413 3.77 -5.83 2.63
C GLU A 413 4.93 -5.96 1.63
N LEU A 414 5.30 -4.87 0.95
CA LEU A 414 6.46 -4.83 0.07
C LEU A 414 7.77 -5.00 0.84
N ARG A 415 7.91 -4.42 2.04
CA ARG A 415 9.09 -4.63 2.89
C ARG A 415 9.27 -6.12 3.19
N ILE A 416 8.21 -6.81 3.60
CA ILE A 416 8.26 -8.24 3.93
C ILE A 416 8.52 -9.08 2.67
N ALA A 417 7.71 -8.92 1.63
CA ALA A 417 7.75 -9.82 0.49
C ALA A 417 8.88 -9.52 -0.50
N VAL A 418 9.38 -8.27 -0.54
CA VAL A 418 10.44 -7.87 -1.47
C VAL A 418 11.78 -7.74 -0.77
N LEU A 419 11.88 -6.89 0.26
CA LEU A 419 13.16 -6.54 0.89
C LEU A 419 13.65 -7.68 1.80
N GLU A 420 12.83 -8.03 2.79
CA GLU A 420 13.16 -9.02 3.81
C GLU A 420 13.32 -10.42 3.19
N SER A 421 12.52 -10.77 2.18
CA SER A 421 12.64 -12.07 1.48
C SER A 421 13.96 -12.22 0.71
N ARG A 422 14.59 -11.11 0.30
CA ARG A 422 15.87 -11.10 -0.42
C ARG A 422 17.06 -10.97 0.53
N TYR A 423 16.88 -10.22 1.60
CA TYR A 423 17.91 -9.93 2.58
C TYR A 423 17.32 -10.05 4.00
N PRO A 424 17.19 -11.26 4.54
CA PRO A 424 16.65 -11.47 5.89
C PRO A 424 17.47 -10.69 6.94
N GLY A 425 16.78 -10.01 7.86
CA GLY A 425 17.34 -9.15 8.90
C GLY A 425 17.85 -7.79 8.40
N SER A 426 17.74 -7.50 7.10
CA SER A 426 18.18 -6.21 6.55
C SER A 426 17.26 -5.07 6.95
N THR A 427 15.99 -5.34 7.25
CA THR A 427 15.01 -4.31 7.59
C THR A 427 14.51 -4.36 9.03
N GLN A 428 14.23 -3.20 9.61
CA GLN A 428 13.44 -3.08 10.84
C GLN A 428 12.21 -2.20 10.60
N MET A 429 11.14 -2.47 11.34
CA MET A 429 9.93 -1.65 11.31
C MET A 429 9.39 -1.43 12.71
N VAL A 430 9.01 -0.19 13.02
CA VAL A 430 8.15 0.13 14.16
C VAL A 430 6.77 0.53 13.64
N ASP A 431 5.75 -0.24 14.00
CA ASP A 431 4.35 0.11 13.73
C ASP A 431 3.77 0.83 14.95
N LEU A 432 3.50 2.13 14.77
CA LEU A 432 2.98 2.97 15.85
C LEU A 432 1.49 2.76 16.09
N ARG A 433 0.78 2.20 15.10
CA ARG A 433 -0.64 1.90 15.22
C ARG A 433 -1.06 0.84 14.22
N SER A 434 -1.25 -0.36 14.74
CA SER A 434 -1.68 -1.49 13.95
C SER A 434 -3.07 -1.32 13.37
N GLY A 435 -3.22 -1.67 12.09
CA GLY A 435 -4.50 -1.76 11.41
C GLY A 435 -5.17 -3.10 11.64
N GLU A 436 -6.50 -3.12 11.54
CA GLU A 436 -7.28 -4.35 11.46
C GLU A 436 -7.22 -4.90 10.03
N TRP A 437 -6.98 -6.20 9.89
CA TRP A 437 -6.73 -6.87 8.62
C TRP A 437 -8.00 -7.42 7.98
#